data_AF-A0A268EI51-F1
#
_entry.id   AF-A0A268EI51-F1
#
_cell.length_a   1.000
_cell.length_b   1.000
_cell.length_c   1.000
_cell.angle_alpha   90.00
_cell.angle_beta   90.00
_cell.angle_gamma   90.00
#
_symmetry.space_group_name_H-M   'P 1'
#
loop_
_entity.id
_entity.type
_entity.pdbx_description
1 polymer ?
#
loop_
_entity_poly.entity_id
_entity_poly.type
_entity_poly.pdbx_seq_one_letter_code
_entity_poly.pdbx_strand_id
1 'polypeptide(L)'
;MKFRKNAYSIEYDHVGDVSFVDRKGIWTASYVRRNSLESSVSKFSFALYFQANLERLPKASPYKEYCNIYMGENTTPEMMKSRIKSAFGYTPERDTVIGMYHHFLRLSNACLEEDQYYALQDKEEAKAILERIIVQARRRIHSNQMTPYTDCRFSTDRRLAYEKYLMKEEIEEAREAQKAINGHAFEEPMSIIQKTGLLAKLNHRIEQEIELYRRTKEIEANQELNAYLLELLEVDVDFRKLVSLTLSCYGDIRTADFKVEVAHRMFGYTKQLDDFRKTAYEALHTLLTKYRLPTYDLHILVRIGEVYLKKGGMLPPPNAPFERRQGEFYYRDKIFCGIDSYTIRQVGRVYLYTDCDRKLSINQACHFEKAPYVDQPSEVEHFLHNELARLNNTFLFPEAHKRPLGEVIRHLGGKGFKVKKLKEEYMRKLNESVAAGAYEAYQTILDVFRYFYLEERLADLHDLAKVSNQDSIQKIQAELMDLQRKHHSVLNFGESILS
;
A
#
# COMPACT_ATOMS: atom_id res chain seq x y z
N MET A 1 2.55 49.75 -1.05
CA MET A 1 1.21 49.79 -0.41
C MET A 1 1.45 49.90 1.08
N LYS A 2 1.17 51.06 1.68
CA LYS A 2 1.42 51.28 3.11
C LYS A 2 0.44 50.39 3.87
N PHE A 3 0.92 49.39 4.60
CA PHE A 3 0.11 48.74 5.63
C PHE A 3 -0.48 49.86 6.47
N ARG A 4 -1.81 49.97 6.46
CA ARG A 4 -2.50 50.72 7.50
C ARG A 4 -2.03 50.08 8.79
N LYS A 5 -1.15 50.75 9.54
CA LYS A 5 -1.07 50.55 10.99
C LYS A 5 -2.52 50.44 11.43
N ASN A 6 -2.90 49.34 12.08
CA ASN A 6 -4.22 49.21 12.69
C ASN A 6 -4.51 50.55 13.37
N ALA A 7 -5.62 51.19 12.97
CA ALA A 7 -6.00 52.51 13.47
C ALA A 7 -6.17 52.52 15.01
N TYR A 8 -6.17 51.33 15.63
CA TYR A 8 -6.21 51.10 17.05
C TYR A 8 -4.84 50.99 17.74
N SER A 9 -3.72 50.97 17.02
CA SER A 9 -2.38 50.91 17.64
C SER A 9 -1.95 52.19 18.37
N ILE A 10 -2.84 53.17 18.51
CA ILE A 10 -2.54 54.51 19.03
C ILE A 10 -3.12 54.74 20.45
N GLU A 11 -3.87 53.79 21.04
CA GLU A 11 -4.38 53.92 22.43
C GLU A 11 -4.20 52.65 23.31
N TYR A 12 -3.27 51.75 22.99
CA TYR A 12 -3.08 50.47 23.71
C TYR A 12 -1.84 50.39 24.63
N ASP A 13 -1.27 51.52 25.06
CA ASP A 13 -0.16 51.52 26.04
C ASP A 13 -0.58 50.98 27.45
N HIS A 14 -1.85 50.57 27.61
CA HIS A 14 -2.43 50.06 28.87
C HIS A 14 -2.87 48.59 28.84
N VAL A 15 -2.55 47.83 27.78
CA VAL A 15 -2.85 46.38 27.63
C VAL A 15 -1.58 45.50 27.79
N GLY A 16 -0.49 46.08 28.26
CA GLY A 16 0.73 45.35 28.65
C GLY A 16 0.68 44.82 30.09
N ASP A 17 1.76 44.14 30.48
CA ASP A 17 1.93 43.59 31.83
C ASP A 17 1.80 44.69 32.92
N VAL A 18 0.98 44.44 33.94
CA VAL A 18 0.81 45.32 35.10
C VAL A 18 1.31 44.63 36.36
N SER A 19 2.17 45.31 37.12
CA SER A 19 2.70 44.77 38.38
C SER A 19 2.05 45.42 39.60
N PHE A 20 1.73 44.59 40.59
CA PHE A 20 1.15 44.95 41.87
C PHE A 20 2.08 44.47 42.97
N VAL A 21 2.50 45.38 43.85
CA VAL A 21 3.39 45.06 44.97
C VAL A 21 2.57 44.94 46.24
N ASP A 22 2.75 43.85 46.97
CA ASP A 22 2.19 43.66 48.31
C ASP A 22 3.28 43.20 49.30
N ARG A 23 2.90 42.95 50.56
CA ARG A 23 3.88 42.52 51.59
C ARG A 23 4.50 41.15 51.30
N LYS A 24 3.90 40.33 50.44
CA LYS A 24 4.34 38.98 50.11
C LYS A 24 5.24 38.95 48.87
N GLY A 25 5.15 39.94 47.99
CA GLY A 25 6.00 40.03 46.82
C GLY A 25 5.43 40.92 45.71
N ILE A 26 5.86 40.63 44.49
CA ILE A 26 5.45 41.34 43.27
C ILE A 26 4.62 40.38 42.42
N TRP A 27 3.37 40.76 42.17
CA TRP A 27 2.45 40.06 41.27
C TRP A 27 2.45 40.77 39.92
N THR A 28 2.76 40.08 38.83
CA THR A 28 2.62 40.63 37.47
C THR A 28 1.45 39.96 36.79
N ALA A 29 0.40 40.74 36.51
CA ALA A 29 -0.66 40.35 35.62
C ALA A 29 -0.24 40.61 34.18
N SER A 30 -0.35 39.60 33.32
CA SER A 30 0.10 39.65 31.94
C SER A 30 -1.09 39.60 30.99
N TYR A 31 -1.13 38.63 30.08
CA TYR A 31 -2.19 38.52 29.07
C TYR A 31 -3.39 37.66 29.52
N VAL A 32 -4.50 37.84 28.82
CA VAL A 32 -5.67 36.96 28.87
C VAL A 32 -5.77 36.18 27.56
N ARG A 33 -6.06 34.88 27.63
CA ARG A 33 -6.32 34.02 26.48
C ARG A 33 -7.68 33.35 26.60
N ARG A 34 -8.49 33.31 25.53
CA ARG A 34 -9.74 32.55 25.54
C ARG A 34 -9.49 31.05 25.41
N ASN A 35 -10.24 30.23 26.15
CA ASN A 35 -10.03 28.77 26.23
C ASN A 35 -11.02 27.92 25.44
N SER A 36 -12.23 28.42 25.13
CA SER A 36 -13.22 27.67 24.35
C SER A 36 -14.27 28.60 23.74
N LEU A 37 -14.86 28.18 22.61
CA LEU A 37 -16.02 28.81 21.99
C LEU A 37 -17.37 28.15 22.39
N GLU A 38 -17.35 26.87 22.76
CA GLU A 38 -18.56 26.01 22.78
C GLU A 38 -19.49 26.19 23.98
N SER A 39 -19.16 27.04 24.97
CA SER A 39 -20.08 27.36 26.06
C SER A 39 -20.64 28.75 25.87
N SER A 40 -21.94 28.94 26.15
CA SER A 40 -22.63 30.24 26.25
C SER A 40 -22.04 31.24 27.26
N VAL A 41 -20.86 30.93 27.82
CA VAL A 41 -20.12 31.70 28.80
C VAL A 41 -18.66 31.77 28.34
N SER A 42 -18.15 32.99 28.16
CA SER A 42 -16.74 33.21 27.79
C SER A 42 -15.82 32.72 28.91
N LYS A 43 -14.90 31.79 28.58
CA LYS A 43 -13.88 31.29 29.50
C LYS A 43 -12.49 31.76 29.07
N PHE A 44 -11.76 32.28 30.04
CA PHE A 44 -10.46 32.91 29.87
C PHE A 44 -9.40 32.21 30.73
N SER A 45 -8.15 32.21 30.28
CA SER A 45 -6.95 31.94 31.07
C SER A 45 -6.27 33.27 31.30
N PHE A 46 -6.06 33.63 32.55
CA PHE A 46 -5.34 34.84 32.93
C PHE A 46 -3.94 34.48 33.41
N ALA A 47 -2.94 34.98 32.69
CA ALA A 47 -1.53 34.72 32.96
C ALA A 47 -1.04 35.61 34.11
N LEU A 48 -0.54 34.98 35.16
CA LEU A 48 0.03 35.65 36.33
C LEU A 48 1.46 35.18 36.54
N TYR A 49 2.29 36.11 37.00
CA TYR A 49 3.60 35.81 37.52
C TYR A 49 3.73 36.30 38.96
N PHE A 50 4.46 35.58 39.78
CA PHE A 50 4.71 35.97 41.16
C PHE A 50 6.19 35.87 41.50
N GLN A 51 6.73 36.94 42.07
CA GLN A 51 8.06 36.97 42.66
C GLN A 51 7.93 37.22 44.15
N ALA A 52 8.31 36.23 44.96
CA ALA A 52 8.16 36.30 46.41
C ALA A 52 9.18 37.25 47.05
N ASN A 53 8.74 37.95 48.09
CA ASN A 53 9.62 38.61 49.05
C ASN A 53 10.11 37.56 50.06
N LEU A 54 11.34 37.08 49.91
CA LEU A 54 11.92 36.01 50.72
C LEU A 54 12.08 36.38 52.20
N GLU A 55 12.16 37.67 52.55
CA GLU A 55 12.19 38.11 53.95
C GLU A 55 10.85 37.84 54.66
N ARG A 56 9.76 37.85 53.90
CA ARG A 56 8.39 37.64 54.40
C ARG A 56 7.89 36.23 54.14
N LEU A 57 8.36 35.58 53.09
CA LEU A 57 8.05 34.20 52.70
C LEU A 57 9.34 33.40 52.49
N PRO A 58 10.06 33.02 53.57
CA PRO A 58 11.37 32.37 53.48
C PRO A 58 11.35 30.96 52.90
N LYS A 59 10.17 30.34 52.76
CA LYS A 59 9.96 29.02 52.15
C LYS A 59 9.49 29.09 50.70
N ALA A 60 9.27 30.27 50.14
CA ALA A 60 8.84 30.44 48.76
C ALA A 60 10.01 30.27 47.78
N SER A 61 9.69 29.98 46.51
CA SER A 61 10.68 29.95 45.44
C SER A 61 11.35 31.32 45.29
N PRO A 62 12.69 31.39 45.15
CA PRO A 62 13.40 32.64 44.87
C PRO A 62 13.20 33.11 43.42
N TYR A 63 12.65 32.27 42.54
CA TYR A 63 12.44 32.58 41.13
C TYR A 63 11.02 33.06 40.86
N LYS A 64 10.87 33.83 39.77
CA LYS A 64 9.56 34.27 39.28
C LYS A 64 8.75 33.05 38.82
N GLU A 65 7.69 32.73 39.54
CA GLU A 65 6.77 31.64 39.21
C GLU A 65 5.74 32.11 38.19
N TYR A 66 5.34 31.22 37.27
CA TYR A 66 4.32 31.47 36.24
C TYR A 66 3.16 30.49 36.42
N CYS A 67 1.93 31.00 36.40
CA CYS A 67 0.74 30.17 36.33
C CYS A 67 -0.38 30.85 35.54
N ASN A 68 -1.24 30.04 34.93
CA ASN A 68 -2.51 30.50 34.38
C ASN A 68 -3.64 30.14 35.34
N ILE A 69 -4.50 31.12 35.64
CA ILE A 69 -5.75 30.87 36.35
C ILE A 69 -6.93 30.97 35.39
N TYR A 70 -7.88 30.05 35.52
CA TYR A 70 -9.09 30.05 34.71
C TYR A 70 -10.07 31.10 35.22
N MET A 71 -10.64 31.89 34.34
CA MET A 71 -11.53 33.02 34.61
C MET A 71 -12.72 32.96 33.65
N GLY A 72 -13.81 33.64 33.99
CA GLY A 72 -15.03 33.70 33.16
C GLY A 72 -15.95 34.81 33.63
N GLU A 73 -17.05 35.05 32.91
CA GLU A 73 -17.95 36.20 33.09
C GLU A 73 -18.49 36.36 34.53
N ASN A 74 -18.76 35.26 35.23
CA ASN A 74 -19.28 35.27 36.60
C ASN A 74 -18.18 35.25 37.68
N THR A 75 -16.92 35.50 37.33
CA THR A 75 -15.84 35.43 38.32
C THR A 75 -15.85 36.68 39.20
N THR A 76 -15.88 36.51 40.52
CA THR A 76 -15.74 37.62 41.49
C THR A 76 -14.28 37.77 41.95
N PRO A 77 -13.91 38.90 42.59
CA PRO A 77 -12.59 39.05 43.23
C PRO A 77 -12.26 37.92 44.22
N GLU A 78 -13.25 37.44 44.97
CA GLU A 78 -13.10 36.33 45.93
C GLU A 78 -12.81 35.01 45.23
N MET A 79 -13.47 34.76 44.09
CA MET A 79 -13.18 33.59 43.26
C MET A 79 -11.79 33.67 42.65
N MET A 80 -11.37 34.84 42.15
CA MET A 80 -10.01 35.06 41.67
C MET A 80 -8.98 34.77 42.77
N LYS A 81 -9.19 35.34 43.97
CA LYS A 81 -8.35 35.10 45.14
C LYS A 81 -8.22 33.61 45.48
N SER A 82 -9.33 32.88 45.45
CA SER A 82 -9.34 31.43 45.68
C SER A 82 -8.51 30.68 44.62
N ARG A 83 -8.65 31.04 43.34
CA ARG A 83 -7.90 30.42 42.24
C ARG A 83 -6.40 30.73 42.29
N ILE A 84 -6.03 31.96 42.64
CA ILE A 84 -4.63 32.34 42.87
C ILE A 84 -4.04 31.52 44.01
N LYS A 85 -4.76 31.41 45.14
CA LYS A 85 -4.32 30.59 46.27
C LYS A 85 -4.13 29.12 45.87
N SER A 86 -5.04 28.57 45.07
CA SER A 86 -4.90 27.18 44.59
C SER A 86 -3.72 27.00 43.63
N ALA A 87 -3.40 28.00 42.80
CA ALA A 87 -2.32 27.91 41.82
C ALA A 87 -0.93 28.16 42.42
N PHE A 88 -0.79 29.18 43.26
CA PHE A 88 0.50 29.61 43.83
C PHE A 88 0.71 29.19 45.29
N GLY A 89 -0.33 28.69 45.96
CA GLY A 89 -0.30 28.38 47.40
C GLY A 89 -0.42 29.61 48.33
N TYR A 90 -0.31 30.83 47.77
CA TYR A 90 -0.36 32.08 48.52
C TYR A 90 -1.56 32.93 48.12
N THR A 91 -2.11 33.64 49.11
CA THR A 91 -3.23 34.55 48.91
C THR A 91 -2.72 36.00 48.84
N PRO A 92 -2.94 36.76 47.75
CA PRO A 92 -2.56 38.17 47.69
C PRO A 92 -3.37 39.03 48.67
N GLU A 93 -2.89 40.25 48.92
CA GLU A 93 -3.66 41.26 49.67
C GLU A 93 -4.92 41.71 48.92
N ARG A 94 -5.91 42.23 49.65
CA ARG A 94 -7.22 42.58 49.08
C ARG A 94 -7.09 43.57 47.92
N ASP A 95 -6.28 44.62 48.10
CA ASP A 95 -6.11 45.68 47.10
C ASP A 95 -5.40 45.16 45.85
N THR A 96 -4.43 44.24 46.02
CA THR A 96 -3.76 43.54 44.91
C THR A 96 -4.73 42.66 44.12
N VAL A 97 -5.59 41.90 44.81
CA VAL A 97 -6.63 41.10 44.14
C VAL A 97 -7.59 42.00 43.36
N ILE A 98 -8.04 43.11 43.95
CA ILE A 98 -8.93 44.07 43.30
C ILE A 98 -8.26 44.68 42.06
N GLY A 99 -6.99 45.09 42.17
CA GLY A 99 -6.21 45.60 41.04
C GLY A 99 -6.06 44.59 39.89
N MET A 100 -5.68 43.35 40.23
CA MET A 100 -5.60 42.25 39.24
C MET A 100 -6.96 41.94 38.61
N TYR A 101 -8.04 41.99 39.40
CA TYR A 101 -9.39 41.78 38.90
C TYR A 101 -9.85 42.86 37.92
N HIS A 102 -9.59 44.14 38.22
CA HIS A 102 -9.88 45.22 37.28
C HIS A 102 -9.06 45.13 36.01
N HIS A 103 -7.80 44.73 36.11
CA HIS A 103 -6.96 44.50 34.93
C HIS A 103 -7.48 43.34 34.07
N PHE A 104 -7.85 42.22 34.70
CA PHE A 104 -8.52 41.11 34.03
C PHE A 104 -9.79 41.57 33.28
N LEU A 105 -10.66 42.35 33.91
CA LEU A 105 -11.87 42.87 33.27
C LEU A 105 -11.58 43.74 32.05
N ARG A 106 -10.54 44.59 32.12
CA ARG A 106 -10.10 45.40 30.96
C ARG A 106 -9.65 44.51 29.81
N LEU A 107 -8.82 43.50 30.08
CA LEU A 107 -8.33 42.57 29.06
C LEU A 107 -9.47 41.72 28.48
N SER A 108 -10.40 41.23 29.31
CA SER A 108 -11.55 40.46 28.83
C SER A 108 -12.48 41.30 27.96
N ASN A 109 -12.71 42.57 28.33
CA ASN A 109 -13.52 43.49 27.53
C ASN A 109 -12.86 43.80 26.18
N ALA A 110 -11.54 44.01 26.17
CA ALA A 110 -10.79 44.18 24.92
C ALA A 110 -10.96 42.97 23.99
N CYS A 111 -10.91 41.73 24.52
CA CYS A 111 -11.19 40.53 23.71
C CYS A 111 -12.63 40.50 23.17
N LEU A 112 -13.62 41.01 23.90
CA LEU A 112 -15.01 41.06 23.45
C LEU A 112 -15.23 42.14 22.38
N GLU A 113 -14.58 43.30 22.51
CA GLU A 113 -14.58 44.35 21.49
C GLU A 113 -13.91 43.87 20.19
N GLU A 114 -12.80 43.12 20.31
CA GLU A 114 -12.13 42.50 19.17
C GLU A 114 -13.05 41.50 18.45
N ASP A 115 -13.86 40.72 19.17
CA ASP A 115 -14.86 39.85 18.53
C ASP A 115 -15.95 40.64 17.81
N GLN A 116 -16.46 41.70 18.43
CA GLN A 116 -17.46 42.56 17.79
C GLN A 116 -16.90 43.15 16.50
N TYR A 117 -15.63 43.55 16.51
CA TYR A 117 -14.93 44.00 15.31
C TYR A 117 -14.91 42.91 14.22
N TYR A 118 -14.48 41.69 14.53
CA TYR A 118 -14.44 40.60 13.55
C TYR A 118 -15.82 40.12 13.11
N ALA A 119 -16.84 40.20 13.97
CA ALA A 119 -18.22 39.85 13.64
C ALA A 119 -18.83 40.80 12.58
N LEU A 120 -18.35 42.04 12.50
CA LEU A 120 -18.77 43.04 11.53
C LEU A 120 -17.94 43.02 10.23
N GLN A 121 -16.90 42.19 10.14
CA GLN A 121 -16.07 42.07 8.93
C GLN A 121 -16.82 41.35 7.80
N ASP A 122 -16.44 41.67 6.56
CA ASP A 122 -16.95 40.98 5.38
C ASP A 122 -16.36 39.56 5.28
N LYS A 123 -17.22 38.57 5.55
CA LYS A 123 -16.85 37.15 5.50
C LYS A 123 -16.52 36.68 4.09
N GLU A 124 -17.12 37.27 3.06
CA GLU A 124 -16.85 36.91 1.67
C GLU A 124 -15.51 37.48 1.21
N GLU A 125 -15.16 38.70 1.62
CA GLU A 125 -13.82 39.25 1.36
C GLU A 125 -12.73 38.40 2.04
N ALA A 126 -12.96 38.00 3.31
CA ALA A 126 -12.04 37.13 4.03
C ALA A 126 -11.85 35.76 3.36
N LYS A 127 -12.94 35.14 2.87
CA LYS A 127 -12.85 33.91 2.06
C LYS A 127 -12.06 34.13 0.76
N ALA A 128 -12.27 35.26 0.09
CA ALA A 128 -11.54 35.60 -1.13
C ALA A 128 -10.03 35.78 -0.90
N ILE A 129 -9.63 36.28 0.28
CA ILE A 129 -8.23 36.35 0.70
C ILE A 129 -7.65 34.93 0.84
N LEU A 130 -8.33 34.02 1.54
CA LEU A 130 -7.87 32.64 1.69
C LEU A 130 -7.72 31.92 0.33
N GLU A 131 -8.67 32.09 -0.59
CA GLU A 131 -8.56 31.51 -1.94
C GLU A 131 -7.36 32.08 -2.71
N ARG A 132 -7.09 33.39 -2.58
CA ARG A 132 -5.92 34.02 -3.21
C ARG A 132 -4.61 33.43 -2.70
N ILE A 133 -4.51 33.19 -1.39
CA ILE A 133 -3.37 32.57 -0.73
C ILE A 133 -3.18 31.12 -1.25
N ILE A 134 -4.26 30.37 -1.41
CA ILE A 134 -4.20 29.01 -2.01
C ILE A 134 -3.67 29.07 -3.45
N VAL A 135 -4.14 30.03 -4.26
CA VAL A 135 -3.67 30.20 -5.64
C VAL A 135 -2.17 30.55 -5.68
N GLN A 136 -1.69 31.39 -4.76
CA GLN A 136 -0.27 31.70 -4.63
C GLN A 136 0.55 30.48 -4.20
N ALA A 137 0.09 29.72 -3.22
CA ALA A 137 0.71 28.46 -2.81
C ALA A 137 0.82 27.49 -3.99
N ARG A 138 -0.27 27.31 -4.75
CA ARG A 138 -0.29 26.48 -5.96
C ARG A 138 0.79 26.93 -6.95
N ARG A 139 0.87 28.22 -7.26
CA ARG A 139 1.90 28.77 -8.17
C ARG A 139 3.32 28.42 -7.69
N ARG A 140 3.59 28.56 -6.39
CA ARG A 140 4.90 28.22 -5.80
C ARG A 140 5.22 26.73 -5.79
N ILE A 141 4.22 25.89 -5.54
CA ILE A 141 4.36 24.43 -5.67
C ILE A 141 4.77 24.09 -7.11
N HIS A 142 4.11 24.68 -8.10
CA HIS A 142 4.35 24.38 -9.51
C HIS A 142 5.70 24.91 -10.02
N SER A 143 6.21 26.00 -9.45
CA SER A 143 7.53 26.55 -9.74
C SER A 143 8.66 26.01 -8.84
N ASN A 144 8.35 25.06 -7.95
CA ASN A 144 9.25 24.50 -6.94
C ASN A 144 9.93 25.57 -6.05
N GLN A 145 9.23 26.67 -5.76
CA GLN A 145 9.70 27.77 -4.94
C GLN A 145 9.25 27.60 -3.48
N MET A 146 10.02 26.85 -2.69
CA MET A 146 9.80 26.75 -1.26
C MET A 146 10.27 28.01 -0.53
N THR A 147 9.56 28.42 0.52
CA THR A 147 9.97 29.57 1.32
C THR A 147 11.22 29.23 2.15
N PRO A 148 12.25 30.10 2.12
CA PRO A 148 13.50 29.87 2.83
C PRO A 148 13.29 29.81 4.34
N TYR A 149 14.13 29.01 4.99
CA TYR A 149 14.09 28.68 6.40
C TYR A 149 14.46 29.89 7.27
N THR A 150 13.59 30.33 8.18
CA THR A 150 13.91 31.46 9.07
C THR A 150 13.94 31.18 10.57
N ASP A 151 13.30 30.12 11.12
CA ASP A 151 13.51 29.72 12.53
C ASP A 151 12.66 28.50 12.92
N CYS A 152 13.21 27.28 12.94
CA CYS A 152 12.55 26.17 13.63
C CYS A 152 13.54 25.09 14.08
N ARG A 153 13.67 24.88 15.41
CA ARG A 153 14.55 23.87 16.04
C ARG A 153 14.23 22.40 15.68
N PHE A 154 13.31 22.14 14.76
CA PHE A 154 12.86 20.80 14.34
C PHE A 154 13.08 20.59 12.83
N SER A 155 13.33 19.33 12.44
CA SER A 155 13.60 18.92 11.06
C SER A 155 12.54 19.38 10.06
N THR A 156 12.97 19.73 8.85
CA THR A 156 12.15 20.16 7.69
C THR A 156 10.91 19.32 7.39
N ASP A 157 10.93 18.01 7.70
CA ASP A 157 9.81 17.09 7.43
C ASP A 157 8.60 17.27 8.35
N ARG A 158 8.77 17.89 9.53
CA ARG A 158 7.67 18.12 10.48
C ARG A 158 6.92 19.43 10.26
N ARG A 159 7.34 20.25 9.28
CA ARG A 159 6.66 21.51 8.93
C ARG A 159 5.31 21.24 8.28
N LEU A 160 4.32 22.04 8.64
CA LEU A 160 3.01 22.03 8.00
C LEU A 160 3.17 22.51 6.55
N ALA A 161 2.33 22.02 5.64
CA ALA A 161 2.48 22.31 4.21
C ALA A 161 2.37 23.81 3.91
N TYR A 162 1.46 24.53 4.57
CA TYR A 162 1.33 25.97 4.38
C TYR A 162 2.60 26.72 4.81
N GLU A 163 3.32 26.25 5.84
CA GLU A 163 4.60 26.88 6.25
C GLU A 163 5.69 26.73 5.20
N LYS A 164 5.64 25.67 4.36
CA LYS A 164 6.64 25.40 3.31
C LYS A 164 6.45 26.28 2.06
N TYR A 165 5.22 26.74 1.81
CA TYR A 165 4.83 27.38 0.55
C TYR A 165 4.18 28.76 0.70
N LEU A 166 3.91 29.20 1.92
CA LEU A 166 3.46 30.56 2.22
C LEU A 166 4.58 31.39 2.84
N MET A 167 4.53 32.69 2.56
CA MET A 167 5.34 33.73 3.20
C MET A 167 4.77 34.07 4.58
N LYS A 168 5.56 34.69 5.46
CA LYS A 168 5.11 35.06 6.81
C LYS A 168 3.90 35.99 6.76
N GLU A 169 3.91 36.96 5.85
CA GLU A 169 2.82 37.91 5.65
C GLU A 169 1.53 37.21 5.23
N GLU A 170 1.62 36.20 4.36
CA GLU A 170 0.46 35.41 3.91
C GLU A 170 -0.10 34.53 5.03
N ILE A 171 0.75 34.06 5.95
CA ILE A 171 0.32 33.31 7.13
C ILE A 171 -0.46 34.23 8.07
N GLU A 172 0.02 35.45 8.30
CA GLU A 172 -0.73 36.43 9.11
C GLU A 172 -2.03 36.84 8.42
N GLU A 173 -2.03 37.09 7.10
CA GLU A 173 -3.26 37.35 6.34
C GLU A 173 -4.26 36.19 6.45
N ALA A 174 -3.80 34.95 6.41
CA ALA A 174 -4.66 33.77 6.58
C ALA A 174 -5.26 33.68 8.00
N ARG A 175 -4.49 34.05 9.04
CA ARG A 175 -4.99 34.13 10.42
C ARG A 175 -6.05 35.21 10.58
N GLU A 176 -5.79 36.40 10.05
CA GLU A 176 -6.75 37.51 10.10
C GLU A 176 -8.04 37.17 9.33
N ALA A 177 -7.92 36.56 8.15
CA ALA A 177 -9.07 36.08 7.39
C ALA A 177 -9.85 34.99 8.15
N GLN A 178 -9.16 34.06 8.85
CA GLN A 178 -9.84 33.09 9.72
C GLN A 178 -10.67 33.80 10.80
N LYS A 179 -10.11 34.80 11.49
CA LYS A 179 -10.82 35.54 12.54
C LYS A 179 -12.08 36.21 12.01
N ALA A 180 -11.99 36.88 10.86
CA ALA A 180 -13.12 37.50 10.19
C ALA A 180 -14.20 36.48 9.79
N ILE A 181 -13.83 35.33 9.22
CA ILE A 181 -14.80 34.27 8.85
C ILE A 181 -15.50 33.71 10.09
N ASN A 182 -14.71 33.44 11.13
CA ASN A 182 -15.19 32.95 12.42
C ASN A 182 -16.08 34.00 13.13
N GLY A 183 -15.88 35.28 12.84
CA GLY A 183 -16.56 36.40 13.50
C GLY A 183 -16.06 36.64 14.92
N HIS A 184 -14.85 36.21 15.23
CA HIS A 184 -14.23 36.35 16.56
C HIS A 184 -12.71 36.23 16.49
N ALA A 185 -12.01 36.80 17.46
CA ALA A 185 -10.54 36.82 17.50
C ALA A 185 -9.90 35.49 17.90
N PHE A 186 -10.70 34.53 18.40
CA PHE A 186 -10.19 33.24 18.84
C PHE A 186 -9.57 32.44 17.68
N GLU A 187 -8.24 32.30 17.75
CA GLU A 187 -7.46 31.41 16.88
C GLU A 187 -7.50 29.98 17.44
N GLU A 188 -8.13 29.08 16.70
CA GLU A 188 -7.98 27.65 16.98
C GLU A 188 -6.51 27.25 16.82
N PRO A 189 -5.88 26.69 17.86
CA PRO A 189 -4.48 26.31 17.79
C PRO A 189 -4.30 25.20 16.76
N MET A 190 -3.61 25.52 15.66
CA MET A 190 -3.18 24.52 14.71
C MET A 190 -1.96 23.79 15.28
N SER A 191 -2.12 22.51 15.64
CA SER A 191 -1.00 21.66 16.03
C SER A 191 -0.92 20.43 15.12
N ILE A 192 0.23 19.75 15.13
CA ILE A 192 0.41 18.47 14.42
C ILE A 192 -0.66 17.44 14.84
N ILE A 193 -1.19 17.57 16.07
CA ILE A 193 -2.13 16.62 16.70
C ILE A 193 -3.60 17.08 16.54
N GLN A 194 -3.87 18.38 16.68
CA GLN A 194 -5.22 18.96 16.54
C GLN A 194 -5.37 19.60 15.16
N LYS A 195 -6.12 18.92 14.30
CA LYS A 195 -6.41 19.33 12.91
C LYS A 195 -7.84 19.89 12.78
N THR A 196 -8.21 20.84 13.62
CA THR A 196 -9.53 21.51 13.56
C THR A 196 -9.37 22.95 13.06
N GLY A 197 -10.48 23.54 12.59
CA GLY A 197 -10.51 24.94 12.19
C GLY A 197 -10.14 25.22 10.73
N LEU A 198 -10.24 26.49 10.35
CA LEU A 198 -10.07 26.95 8.97
C LEU A 198 -8.62 26.84 8.47
N LEU A 199 -7.62 27.15 9.31
CA LEU A 199 -6.22 26.99 8.94
C LEU A 199 -5.81 25.52 8.76
N ALA A 200 -6.40 24.59 9.52
CA ALA A 200 -6.20 23.16 9.29
C ALA A 200 -6.76 22.73 7.92
N LYS A 201 -7.95 23.22 7.55
CA LYS A 201 -8.53 22.99 6.21
C LYS A 201 -7.69 23.61 5.10
N LEU A 202 -7.17 24.82 5.29
CA LEU A 202 -6.27 25.49 4.37
C LEU A 202 -4.99 24.66 4.14
N ASN A 203 -4.34 24.23 5.23
CA ASN A 203 -3.15 23.39 5.16
C ASN A 203 -3.43 22.07 4.43
N HIS A 204 -4.55 21.42 4.77
CA HIS A 204 -4.93 20.17 4.11
C HIS A 204 -5.15 20.36 2.60
N ARG A 205 -5.75 21.49 2.19
CA ARG A 205 -5.92 21.82 0.78
C ARG A 205 -4.57 22.04 0.08
N ILE A 206 -3.62 22.70 0.73
CA ILE A 206 -2.24 22.85 0.19
C ILE A 206 -1.54 21.47 0.10
N GLU A 207 -1.73 20.57 1.07
CA GLU A 207 -1.22 19.20 1.01
C GLU A 207 -1.78 18.43 -0.20
N GLN A 208 -3.08 18.54 -0.47
CA GLN A 208 -3.72 17.93 -1.62
C GLN A 208 -3.15 18.47 -2.95
N GLU A 209 -2.87 19.77 -3.04
CA GLU A 209 -2.25 20.38 -4.23
C GLU A 209 -0.83 19.87 -4.47
N ILE A 210 -0.04 19.67 -3.40
CA ILE A 210 1.31 19.09 -3.48
C ILE A 210 1.24 17.65 -4.01
N GLU A 211 0.34 16.85 -3.46
CA GLU A 211 0.16 15.45 -3.86
C GLU A 211 -0.32 15.33 -5.31
N LEU A 212 -1.28 16.17 -5.71
CA LEU A 212 -1.76 16.23 -7.08
C LEU A 212 -0.63 16.60 -8.04
N TYR A 213 0.16 17.63 -7.72
CA TYR A 213 1.30 18.05 -8.55
C TYR A 213 2.34 16.93 -8.69
N ARG A 214 2.67 16.21 -7.61
CA ARG A 214 3.59 15.05 -7.64
C ARG A 214 3.09 13.96 -8.57
N ARG A 215 1.80 13.60 -8.46
CA ARG A 215 1.18 12.59 -9.35
C ARG A 215 1.19 13.03 -10.81
N THR A 216 0.87 14.29 -11.09
CA THR A 216 0.92 14.83 -12.45
C THR A 216 2.35 14.77 -13.02
N LYS A 217 3.35 15.18 -12.23
CA LYS A 217 4.76 15.10 -12.64
C LYS A 217 5.25 13.66 -12.84
N GLU A 218 4.78 12.73 -12.03
CA GLU A 218 5.07 11.30 -12.21
C GLU A 218 4.43 10.76 -13.50
N ILE A 219 3.19 11.15 -13.81
CA ILE A 219 2.52 10.78 -15.06
C ILE A 219 3.26 11.37 -16.27
N GLU A 220 3.62 12.66 -16.23
CA GLU A 220 4.40 13.33 -17.28
C GLU A 220 5.74 12.62 -17.49
N ALA A 221 6.51 12.36 -16.42
CA ALA A 221 7.78 11.66 -16.50
C ALA A 221 7.65 10.23 -17.07
N ASN A 222 6.58 9.52 -16.71
CA ASN A 222 6.28 8.19 -17.26
C ASN A 222 5.90 8.25 -18.75
N GLN A 223 5.18 9.28 -19.18
CA GLN A 223 4.84 9.49 -20.59
C GLN A 223 6.09 9.82 -21.41
N GLU A 224 6.95 10.73 -20.92
CA GLU A 224 8.23 11.07 -21.53
C GLU A 224 9.15 9.84 -21.63
N LEU A 225 9.24 9.05 -20.55
CA LEU A 225 10.00 7.81 -20.54
C LEU A 225 9.46 6.80 -21.55
N ASN A 226 8.14 6.60 -21.62
CA ASN A 226 7.55 5.68 -22.59
C ASN A 226 7.80 6.12 -24.03
N ALA A 227 7.71 7.42 -24.32
CA ALA A 227 8.02 7.98 -25.64
C ALA A 227 9.49 7.74 -26.00
N TYR A 228 10.41 8.03 -25.08
CA TYR A 228 11.84 7.77 -25.22
C TYR A 228 12.15 6.29 -25.48
N LEU A 229 11.56 5.37 -24.71
CA LEU A 229 11.78 3.92 -24.89
C LEU A 229 11.20 3.40 -26.22
N LEU A 230 10.07 3.94 -26.68
CA LEU A 230 9.51 3.60 -27.99
C LEU A 230 10.42 4.09 -29.14
N GLU A 231 10.99 5.28 -29.03
CA GLU A 231 11.95 5.79 -29.99
C GLU A 231 13.23 4.94 -29.99
N LEU A 232 13.73 4.55 -28.81
CA LEU A 232 14.87 3.64 -28.69
C LEU A 232 14.65 2.31 -29.39
N LEU A 233 13.42 1.78 -29.41
CA LEU A 233 13.14 0.55 -30.16
C LEU A 233 13.44 0.71 -31.66
N GLU A 234 13.31 1.90 -32.24
CA GLU A 234 13.59 2.14 -33.66
C GLU A 234 15.10 2.27 -33.96
N VAL A 235 15.88 2.80 -33.02
CA VAL A 235 17.28 3.20 -33.28
C VAL A 235 18.33 2.31 -32.60
N ASP A 236 18.00 1.67 -31.48
CA ASP A 236 18.94 0.89 -30.68
C ASP A 236 18.66 -0.61 -30.82
N VAL A 237 19.57 -1.29 -31.52
CA VAL A 237 19.50 -2.72 -31.79
C VAL A 237 19.60 -3.56 -30.52
N ASP A 238 20.42 -3.15 -29.55
CA ASP A 238 20.64 -3.91 -28.33
C ASP A 238 19.49 -3.73 -27.35
N PHE A 239 18.88 -2.53 -27.30
CA PHE A 239 17.62 -2.32 -26.60
C PHE A 239 16.49 -3.16 -27.21
N ARG A 240 16.38 -3.22 -28.54
CA ARG A 240 15.38 -4.04 -29.23
C ARG A 240 15.54 -5.53 -28.94
N LYS A 241 16.78 -6.04 -28.89
CA LYS A 241 17.08 -7.42 -28.45
C LYS A 241 16.69 -7.65 -26.99
N LEU A 242 16.99 -6.71 -26.09
CA LEU A 242 16.60 -6.79 -24.68
C LEU A 242 15.07 -6.87 -24.52
N VAL A 243 14.31 -6.05 -25.25
CA VAL A 243 12.84 -6.09 -25.23
C VAL A 243 12.31 -7.40 -25.79
N SER A 244 12.86 -7.88 -26.92
CA SER A 244 12.49 -9.19 -27.50
C SER A 244 12.72 -10.34 -26.52
N LEU A 245 13.90 -10.39 -25.90
CA LEU A 245 14.24 -11.38 -24.88
C LEU A 245 13.30 -11.28 -23.66
N THR A 246 13.00 -10.06 -23.22
CA THR A 246 12.11 -9.84 -22.07
C THR A 246 10.69 -10.34 -22.35
N LEU A 247 10.13 -10.06 -23.53
CA LEU A 247 8.84 -10.60 -23.95
C LEU A 247 8.84 -12.12 -24.02
N SER A 248 9.90 -12.72 -24.56
CA SER A 248 10.06 -14.17 -24.61
C SER A 248 10.10 -14.80 -23.21
N CYS A 249 10.84 -14.19 -22.28
CA CYS A 249 10.91 -14.65 -20.89
C CYS A 249 9.60 -14.43 -20.12
N TYR A 250 8.86 -13.35 -20.42
CA TYR A 250 7.57 -13.08 -19.79
C TYR A 250 6.54 -14.18 -20.09
N GLY A 251 6.59 -14.77 -21.28
CA GLY A 251 5.79 -15.95 -21.66
C GLY A 251 6.35 -17.30 -21.18
N ASP A 252 7.50 -17.31 -20.51
CA ASP A 252 8.17 -18.50 -19.96
C ASP A 252 7.92 -18.64 -18.46
N ILE A 253 7.43 -19.81 -18.03
CA ILE A 253 6.94 -20.06 -16.65
C ILE A 253 8.00 -20.83 -15.82
N ARG A 254 9.19 -21.07 -16.38
CA ARG A 254 10.21 -21.95 -15.77
C ARG A 254 10.80 -21.42 -14.46
N THR A 255 10.83 -20.11 -14.25
CA THR A 255 11.22 -19.49 -12.98
C THR A 255 10.01 -18.88 -12.26
N ALA A 256 10.10 -18.71 -10.95
CA ALA A 256 9.05 -18.05 -10.16
C ALA A 256 8.84 -16.57 -10.52
N ASP A 257 9.80 -15.96 -11.21
CA ASP A 257 9.78 -14.55 -11.59
C ASP A 257 10.54 -14.41 -12.92
N PHE A 258 9.84 -14.01 -13.98
CA PHE A 258 10.42 -13.85 -15.31
C PHE A 258 11.62 -12.90 -15.32
N LYS A 259 11.67 -11.95 -14.37
CA LYS A 259 12.80 -11.03 -14.26
C LYS A 259 14.10 -11.73 -13.88
N VAL A 260 14.02 -12.86 -13.17
CA VAL A 260 15.18 -13.71 -12.88
C VAL A 260 15.62 -14.45 -14.15
N GLU A 261 14.67 -14.97 -14.93
CA GLU A 261 14.97 -15.65 -16.20
C GLU A 261 15.66 -14.69 -17.20
N VAL A 262 15.18 -13.45 -17.31
CA VAL A 262 15.82 -12.43 -18.16
C VAL A 262 17.29 -12.23 -17.73
N ALA A 263 17.53 -12.06 -16.43
CA ALA A 263 18.89 -11.87 -15.92
C ALA A 263 19.79 -13.09 -16.18
N HIS A 264 19.27 -14.30 -16.00
CA HIS A 264 20.02 -15.53 -16.27
C HIS A 264 20.36 -15.70 -17.75
N ARG A 265 19.41 -15.44 -18.65
CA ARG A 265 19.65 -15.51 -20.09
C ARG A 265 20.64 -14.46 -20.58
N MET A 266 20.69 -13.31 -19.92
CA MET A 266 21.59 -12.22 -20.29
C MET A 266 22.99 -12.31 -19.69
N PHE A 267 23.10 -12.78 -18.44
CA PHE A 267 24.33 -12.68 -17.64
C PHE A 267 24.80 -14.01 -17.04
N GLY A 268 24.10 -15.10 -17.36
CA GLY A 268 24.46 -16.45 -16.96
C GLY A 268 23.58 -17.00 -15.85
N TYR A 269 23.31 -18.29 -15.94
CA TYR A 269 22.52 -19.03 -14.94
C TYR A 269 23.32 -19.28 -13.67
N THR A 270 22.71 -19.00 -12.52
CA THR A 270 23.33 -19.17 -11.19
C THR A 270 22.61 -20.23 -10.37
N LYS A 271 23.30 -20.77 -9.35
CA LYS A 271 22.78 -21.86 -8.50
C LYS A 271 22.29 -21.41 -7.12
N GLN A 272 22.53 -20.15 -6.74
CA GLN A 272 22.17 -19.60 -5.44
C GLN A 272 21.97 -18.07 -5.49
N LEU A 273 21.34 -17.52 -4.45
CA LEU A 273 20.99 -16.09 -4.35
C LEU A 273 22.21 -15.16 -4.36
N ASP A 274 23.28 -15.51 -3.64
CA ASP A 274 24.45 -14.62 -3.53
C ASP A 274 25.17 -14.46 -4.88
N ASP A 275 25.29 -15.56 -5.63
CA ASP A 275 25.83 -15.53 -6.99
C ASP A 275 24.90 -14.73 -7.89
N PHE A 276 23.58 -14.97 -7.83
CA PHE A 276 22.60 -14.20 -8.59
C PHE A 276 22.71 -12.70 -8.36
N ARG A 277 22.84 -12.26 -7.10
CA ARG A 277 22.97 -10.85 -6.73
C ARG A 277 24.20 -10.21 -7.37
N LYS A 278 25.36 -10.87 -7.23
CA LYS A 278 26.65 -10.36 -7.69
C LYS A 278 26.82 -10.40 -9.20
N THR A 279 26.33 -11.44 -9.87
CA THR A 279 26.64 -11.64 -11.30
C THR A 279 25.53 -11.17 -12.22
N ALA A 280 24.26 -11.46 -11.88
CA ALA A 280 23.15 -11.27 -12.82
C ALA A 280 22.31 -10.04 -12.46
N TYR A 281 21.97 -9.84 -11.18
CA TYR A 281 21.13 -8.72 -10.74
C TYR A 281 21.82 -7.36 -10.91
N GLU A 282 23.04 -7.21 -10.39
CA GLU A 282 23.81 -5.97 -10.51
C GLU A 282 24.11 -5.60 -11.98
N ALA A 283 24.45 -6.60 -12.80
CA ALA A 283 24.70 -6.40 -14.22
C ALA A 283 23.43 -5.97 -14.98
N LEU A 284 22.29 -6.61 -14.71
CA LEU A 284 21.02 -6.21 -15.31
C LEU A 284 20.58 -4.83 -14.82
N HIS A 285 20.73 -4.51 -13.55
CA HIS A 285 20.44 -3.18 -13.01
C HIS A 285 21.29 -2.10 -13.70
N THR A 286 22.59 -2.36 -13.88
CA THR A 286 23.51 -1.45 -14.60
C THR A 286 23.09 -1.26 -16.05
N LEU A 287 22.65 -2.33 -16.72
CA LEU A 287 22.13 -2.27 -18.09
C LEU A 287 20.85 -1.42 -18.17
N LEU A 288 19.87 -1.66 -17.29
CA LEU A 288 18.60 -0.93 -17.26
C LEU A 288 18.79 0.57 -16.97
N THR A 289 19.77 0.92 -16.13
CA THR A 289 20.10 2.31 -15.82
C THR A 289 20.50 3.09 -17.08
N LYS A 290 21.17 2.46 -18.06
CA LYS A 290 21.50 3.09 -19.35
C LYS A 290 20.27 3.58 -20.11
N TYR A 291 19.14 2.91 -19.93
CA TYR A 291 17.85 3.22 -20.58
C TYR A 291 16.90 4.02 -19.68
N ARG A 292 17.42 4.69 -18.63
CA ARG A 292 16.62 5.46 -17.66
C ARG A 292 15.57 4.61 -16.93
N LEU A 293 15.85 3.33 -16.72
CA LEU A 293 15.02 2.42 -15.91
C LEU A 293 15.70 2.21 -14.55
N PRO A 294 15.41 3.07 -13.54
CA PRO A 294 16.10 3.03 -12.25
C PRO A 294 15.68 1.85 -11.38
N THR A 295 14.57 1.18 -11.71
CA THR A 295 14.05 0.02 -10.98
C THR A 295 14.27 -1.25 -11.79
N TYR A 296 14.37 -2.38 -11.10
CA TYR A 296 14.32 -3.72 -11.68
C TYR A 296 12.88 -4.05 -12.15
N ASP A 297 12.22 -3.11 -12.83
CA ASP A 297 10.85 -3.25 -13.30
C ASP A 297 10.76 -3.49 -14.80
N LEU A 298 11.08 -4.73 -15.18
CA LEU A 298 11.02 -5.18 -16.57
C LEU A 298 9.61 -5.19 -17.17
N HIS A 299 8.54 -5.00 -16.37
CA HIS A 299 7.18 -4.89 -16.91
C HIS A 299 7.03 -3.69 -17.86
N ILE A 300 7.82 -2.63 -17.65
CA ILE A 300 7.83 -1.50 -18.58
C ILE A 300 8.29 -1.95 -19.97
N LEU A 301 9.32 -2.81 -20.05
CA LEU A 301 9.81 -3.35 -21.31
C LEU A 301 8.79 -4.26 -21.99
N VAL A 302 8.09 -5.10 -21.22
CA VAL A 302 6.97 -5.93 -21.73
C VAL A 302 5.90 -5.04 -22.36
N ARG A 303 5.40 -4.05 -21.60
CA ARG A 303 4.37 -3.11 -22.07
C ARG A 303 4.80 -2.37 -23.33
N ILE A 304 6.02 -1.82 -23.35
CA ILE A 304 6.53 -1.06 -24.49
C ILE A 304 6.70 -1.96 -25.71
N GLY A 305 7.19 -3.20 -25.53
CA GLY A 305 7.31 -4.19 -26.59
C GLY A 305 5.95 -4.58 -27.19
N GLU A 306 4.93 -4.81 -26.37
CA GLU A 306 3.57 -5.10 -26.85
C GLU A 306 2.97 -3.92 -27.63
N VAL A 307 3.14 -2.69 -27.13
CA VAL A 307 2.68 -1.47 -27.82
C VAL A 307 3.39 -1.32 -29.16
N TYR A 308 4.69 -1.58 -29.21
CA TYR A 308 5.49 -1.51 -30.43
C TYR A 308 5.01 -2.51 -31.50
N LEU A 309 4.80 -3.76 -31.10
CA LEU A 309 4.27 -4.80 -31.99
C LEU A 309 2.86 -4.46 -32.49
N LYS A 310 1.98 -3.96 -31.62
CA LYS A 310 0.62 -3.52 -32.01
C LYS A 310 0.61 -2.39 -33.04
N LYS A 311 1.65 -1.54 -33.04
CA LYS A 311 1.83 -0.47 -34.04
C LYS A 311 2.43 -0.95 -35.36
N GLY A 312 2.66 -2.26 -35.52
CA GLY A 312 3.27 -2.85 -36.72
C GLY A 312 4.81 -2.91 -36.69
N GLY A 313 5.44 -2.58 -35.56
CA GLY A 313 6.88 -2.73 -35.38
C GLY A 313 7.31 -4.20 -35.39
N MET A 314 8.59 -4.46 -35.70
CA MET A 314 9.15 -5.81 -35.74
C MET A 314 10.30 -5.96 -34.73
N LEU A 315 10.21 -7.00 -33.90
CA LEU A 315 11.27 -7.37 -32.95
C LEU A 315 12.13 -8.50 -33.55
N PRO A 316 13.45 -8.52 -33.28
CA PRO A 316 14.31 -9.60 -33.72
C PRO A 316 13.99 -10.90 -32.97
N PRO A 317 14.44 -12.07 -33.46
CA PRO A 317 14.36 -13.31 -32.71
C PRO A 317 14.97 -13.16 -31.29
N PRO A 318 14.36 -13.76 -30.25
CA PRO A 318 14.83 -13.64 -28.87
C PRO A 318 16.05 -14.53 -28.65
N ASN A 319 17.22 -14.07 -29.10
CA ASN A 319 18.48 -14.80 -28.92
C ASN A 319 19.13 -14.41 -27.58
N ALA A 320 19.26 -15.40 -26.69
CA ALA A 320 19.91 -15.23 -25.40
C ALA A 320 21.43 -15.52 -25.51
N PRO A 321 22.30 -14.69 -24.90
CA PRO A 321 23.74 -14.99 -24.79
C PRO A 321 24.05 -16.28 -24.02
N PHE A 322 23.21 -16.62 -23.03
CA PHE A 322 23.35 -17.82 -22.23
C PHE A 322 22.16 -18.73 -22.44
N GLU A 323 22.42 -19.92 -22.95
CA GLU A 323 21.44 -20.98 -23.03
C GLU A 323 21.50 -21.87 -21.80
N ARG A 324 20.33 -22.32 -21.41
CA ARG A 324 20.15 -23.24 -20.30
C ARG A 324 20.68 -24.62 -20.67
N ARG A 325 21.44 -25.26 -19.78
CA ARG A 325 21.85 -26.66 -19.99
C ARG A 325 20.69 -27.61 -19.69
N GLN A 326 20.49 -28.59 -20.57
CA GLN A 326 19.46 -29.61 -20.41
C GLN A 326 19.73 -30.46 -19.16
N GLY A 327 18.70 -30.67 -18.33
CA GLY A 327 18.79 -31.47 -17.10
C GLY A 327 19.46 -30.78 -15.92
N GLU A 328 19.86 -29.52 -16.04
CA GLU A 328 20.40 -28.74 -14.93
C GLU A 328 19.34 -27.83 -14.28
N PHE A 329 19.43 -27.75 -12.95
CA PHE A 329 18.66 -26.86 -12.11
C PHE A 329 19.45 -25.59 -11.74
N TYR A 330 18.73 -24.49 -11.59
CA TYR A 330 19.23 -23.15 -11.30
C TYR A 330 18.39 -22.46 -10.24
N TYR A 331 18.94 -21.36 -9.73
CA TYR A 331 18.27 -20.49 -8.77
C TYR A 331 16.90 -20.04 -9.30
N ARG A 332 15.86 -20.11 -8.46
CA ARG A 332 14.47 -19.70 -8.75
C ARG A 332 13.71 -20.50 -9.80
N ASP A 333 14.26 -21.62 -10.26
CA ASP A 333 13.48 -22.58 -11.03
C ASP A 333 12.28 -23.07 -10.22
N LYS A 334 11.16 -23.31 -10.92
CA LYS A 334 10.06 -24.09 -10.40
C LYS A 334 10.31 -25.58 -10.64
N ILE A 335 10.25 -26.35 -9.57
CA ILE A 335 10.40 -27.81 -9.60
C ILE A 335 9.21 -28.48 -8.93
N PHE A 336 8.90 -29.70 -9.37
CA PHE A 336 7.78 -30.48 -8.84
C PHE A 336 8.28 -31.79 -8.25
N CYS A 337 7.71 -32.16 -7.10
CA CYS A 337 7.98 -33.43 -6.42
C CYS A 337 6.66 -34.18 -6.19
N GLY A 338 6.03 -34.60 -7.28
CA GLY A 338 4.89 -35.51 -7.31
C GLY A 338 3.51 -34.97 -6.87
N ILE A 339 3.42 -33.98 -5.96
CA ILE A 339 2.16 -33.27 -5.62
C ILE A 339 2.43 -31.78 -5.46
N ASP A 340 3.54 -31.42 -4.81
CA ASP A 340 3.87 -30.04 -4.51
C ASP A 340 4.80 -29.43 -5.57
N SER A 341 4.65 -28.11 -5.76
CA SER A 341 5.57 -27.26 -6.51
C SER A 341 6.45 -26.46 -5.56
N TYR A 342 7.73 -26.33 -5.88
CA TYR A 342 8.69 -25.58 -5.07
C TYR A 342 9.52 -24.65 -5.93
N THR A 343 9.97 -23.54 -5.34
CA THR A 343 10.96 -22.66 -5.97
C THR A 343 12.35 -22.98 -5.42
N ILE A 344 13.33 -23.19 -6.30
CA ILE A 344 14.71 -23.42 -5.87
C ILE A 344 15.31 -22.14 -5.27
N ARG A 345 15.84 -22.24 -4.04
CA ARG A 345 16.70 -21.22 -3.42
C ARG A 345 18.18 -21.50 -3.60
N GLN A 346 18.57 -22.78 -3.57
CA GLN A 346 19.96 -23.18 -3.76
C GLN A 346 20.05 -24.58 -4.37
N VAL A 347 20.97 -24.75 -5.31
CA VAL A 347 21.30 -26.04 -5.92
C VAL A 347 22.58 -26.57 -5.27
N GLY A 348 22.44 -27.60 -4.44
CA GLY A 348 23.56 -28.33 -3.86
C GLY A 348 24.06 -29.45 -4.77
N ARG A 349 25.04 -30.22 -4.29
CA ARG A 349 25.61 -31.34 -5.06
C ARG A 349 24.64 -32.51 -5.26
N VAL A 350 23.86 -32.82 -4.24
CA VAL A 350 22.93 -33.98 -4.22
C VAL A 350 21.47 -33.53 -4.08
N TYR A 351 21.26 -32.32 -3.58
CA TYR A 351 19.96 -31.84 -3.16
C TYR A 351 19.66 -30.44 -3.68
N LEU A 352 18.37 -30.18 -3.89
CA LEU A 352 17.78 -28.87 -4.13
C LEU A 352 17.19 -28.35 -2.83
N TYR A 353 17.53 -27.12 -2.47
CA TYR A 353 16.99 -26.41 -1.31
C TYR A 353 15.93 -25.44 -1.79
N THR A 354 14.73 -25.53 -1.24
CA THR A 354 13.57 -24.79 -1.73
C THR A 354 13.21 -23.59 -0.85
N ASP A 355 12.24 -22.79 -1.28
CA ASP A 355 11.68 -21.65 -0.56
C ASP A 355 10.98 -21.98 0.76
N CYS A 356 10.53 -23.23 0.94
CA CYS A 356 9.99 -23.75 2.19
C CYS A 356 11.03 -24.50 3.04
N ASP A 357 12.32 -24.23 2.83
CA ASP A 357 13.47 -24.88 3.48
C ASP A 357 13.47 -26.42 3.38
N ARG A 358 12.79 -26.94 2.35
CA ARG A 358 12.72 -28.37 2.08
C ARG A 358 13.92 -28.78 1.25
N LYS A 359 14.47 -29.95 1.58
CA LYS A 359 15.58 -30.58 0.89
C LYS A 359 15.05 -31.70 0.00
N LEU A 360 15.19 -31.54 -1.32
CA LEU A 360 14.73 -32.50 -2.32
C LEU A 360 15.92 -33.16 -3.01
N SER A 361 15.87 -34.47 -3.24
CA SER A 361 16.89 -35.16 -4.04
C SER A 361 16.81 -34.69 -5.49
N ILE A 362 17.94 -34.35 -6.09
CA ILE A 362 18.01 -33.93 -7.51
C ILE A 362 17.39 -34.99 -8.44
N ASN A 363 17.62 -36.28 -8.15
CA ASN A 363 17.11 -37.39 -8.95
C ASN A 363 15.58 -37.59 -8.86
N GLN A 364 14.92 -36.92 -7.91
CA GLN A 364 13.47 -36.99 -7.71
C GLN A 364 12.74 -35.73 -8.17
N ALA A 365 13.50 -34.67 -8.50
CA ALA A 365 12.94 -33.43 -9.01
C ALA A 365 12.85 -33.48 -10.53
N CYS A 366 11.73 -33.01 -11.07
CA CYS A 366 11.56 -32.86 -12.52
C CYS A 366 11.37 -31.39 -12.88
N HIS A 367 11.89 -31.01 -14.05
CA HIS A 367 11.61 -29.72 -14.65
C HIS A 367 10.15 -29.63 -15.08
N PHE A 368 9.62 -28.41 -15.09
CA PHE A 368 8.34 -28.11 -15.72
C PHE A 368 8.46 -28.27 -17.25
N GLU A 369 7.68 -29.19 -17.84
CA GLU A 369 7.50 -29.26 -19.29
C GLU A 369 6.18 -28.58 -19.68
N LYS A 370 6.25 -27.58 -20.56
CA LYS A 370 5.08 -26.84 -21.03
C LYS A 370 4.33 -27.70 -22.04
N ALA A 371 3.24 -28.32 -21.60
CA ALA A 371 2.09 -28.49 -22.48
C ALA A 371 1.45 -27.10 -22.70
N PRO A 372 1.02 -26.74 -23.92
CA PRO A 372 0.39 -25.46 -24.19
C PRO A 372 -0.86 -25.32 -23.31
N TYR A 373 -0.87 -24.31 -22.44
CA TYR A 373 -1.97 -24.03 -21.54
C TYR A 373 -3.07 -23.30 -22.32
N VAL A 374 -4.29 -23.83 -22.30
CA VAL A 374 -5.45 -23.15 -22.90
C VAL A 374 -6.04 -22.22 -21.84
N ASP A 375 -5.79 -20.91 -21.97
CA ASP A 375 -6.10 -19.92 -20.94
C ASP A 375 -7.60 -19.79 -20.60
N GLN A 376 -8.49 -20.16 -21.53
CA GLN A 376 -9.94 -20.19 -21.31
C GLN A 376 -10.60 -21.29 -22.17
N PRO A 377 -10.93 -22.45 -21.60
CA PRO A 377 -11.52 -23.52 -22.40
C PRO A 377 -13.03 -23.27 -22.59
N SER A 378 -13.50 -23.21 -23.84
CA SER A 378 -14.93 -23.12 -24.17
C SER A 378 -15.59 -24.48 -24.36
N GLU A 379 -14.79 -25.55 -24.45
CA GLU A 379 -15.20 -26.89 -24.86
C GLU A 379 -14.61 -27.96 -23.93
N VAL A 380 -15.32 -29.08 -23.78
CA VAL A 380 -14.99 -30.20 -22.88
C VAL A 380 -13.58 -30.75 -23.16
N GLU A 381 -13.23 -30.92 -24.44
CA GLU A 381 -11.94 -31.49 -24.87
C GLU A 381 -10.76 -30.62 -24.43
N HIS A 382 -10.90 -29.29 -24.48
CA HIS A 382 -9.88 -28.36 -24.02
C HIS A 382 -9.70 -28.41 -22.49
N PHE A 383 -10.80 -28.59 -21.73
CA PHE A 383 -10.72 -28.79 -20.27
C PHE A 383 -10.01 -30.10 -19.93
N LEU A 384 -10.31 -31.19 -20.66
CA LEU A 384 -9.62 -32.48 -20.49
C LEU A 384 -8.13 -32.35 -20.81
N HIS A 385 -7.77 -31.69 -21.91
CA HIS A 385 -6.38 -31.45 -22.29
C HIS A 385 -5.62 -30.67 -21.21
N ASN A 386 -6.22 -29.59 -20.68
CA ASN A 386 -5.64 -28.80 -19.59
C ASN A 386 -5.43 -29.64 -18.32
N GLU A 387 -6.39 -30.50 -17.99
CA GLU A 387 -6.23 -31.39 -16.84
C GLU A 387 -5.14 -32.45 -17.07
N LEU A 388 -5.04 -33.03 -18.26
CA LEU A 388 -3.95 -33.94 -18.60
C LEU A 388 -2.58 -33.25 -18.59
N ALA A 389 -2.49 -32.03 -19.09
CA ALA A 389 -1.31 -31.18 -18.97
C ALA A 389 -0.96 -30.90 -17.50
N ARG A 390 -1.96 -30.58 -16.67
CA ARG A 390 -1.78 -30.43 -15.22
C ARG A 390 -1.29 -31.74 -14.60
N LEU A 391 -1.83 -32.89 -14.97
CA LEU A 391 -1.44 -34.21 -14.44
C LEU A 391 -0.01 -34.58 -14.84
N ASN A 392 0.41 -34.30 -16.07
CA ASN A 392 1.80 -34.41 -16.53
C ASN A 392 2.75 -33.67 -15.58
N ASN A 393 2.35 -32.44 -15.24
CA ASN A 393 3.17 -31.51 -14.49
C ASN A 393 3.12 -31.75 -12.97
N THR A 394 2.02 -32.29 -12.46
CA THR A 394 1.82 -32.49 -11.01
C THR A 394 2.18 -33.90 -10.57
N PHE A 395 1.77 -34.95 -11.30
CA PHE A 395 1.89 -36.35 -10.87
C PHE A 395 3.03 -37.14 -11.53
N LEU A 396 3.86 -36.48 -12.34
CA LEU A 396 4.99 -37.08 -13.05
C LEU A 396 4.56 -38.25 -13.94
N PHE A 397 3.64 -37.97 -14.87
CA PHE A 397 3.32 -38.86 -15.97
C PHE A 397 3.71 -38.16 -17.28
N PRO A 398 4.97 -38.33 -17.77
CA PRO A 398 5.63 -37.49 -18.80
C PRO A 398 4.91 -37.38 -20.16
N GLU A 399 3.83 -38.13 -20.34
CA GLU A 399 3.04 -38.18 -21.58
C GLU A 399 1.54 -38.04 -21.31
N ALA A 400 1.11 -37.58 -20.12
CA ALA A 400 -0.31 -37.58 -19.76
C ALA A 400 -1.18 -36.85 -20.78
N HIS A 401 -0.69 -35.72 -21.31
CA HIS A 401 -1.35 -34.90 -22.32
C HIS A 401 -1.37 -35.53 -23.72
N LYS A 402 -0.62 -36.60 -23.95
CA LYS A 402 -0.54 -37.38 -25.20
C LYS A 402 -1.23 -38.74 -25.10
N ARG A 403 -1.74 -39.10 -23.92
CA ARG A 403 -2.31 -40.41 -23.63
C ARG A 403 -3.82 -40.29 -23.45
N PRO A 404 -4.59 -41.36 -23.77
CA PRO A 404 -6.00 -41.40 -23.43
C PRO A 404 -6.21 -41.26 -21.92
N LEU A 405 -7.28 -40.55 -21.53
CA LEU A 405 -7.62 -40.34 -20.12
C LEU A 405 -7.74 -41.66 -19.36
N GLY A 406 -8.26 -42.71 -20.02
CA GLY A 406 -8.33 -44.07 -19.47
C GLY A 406 -6.96 -44.62 -19.03
N GLU A 407 -5.93 -44.49 -19.88
CA GLU A 407 -4.58 -44.94 -19.55
C GLU A 407 -3.95 -44.11 -18.43
N VAL A 408 -4.17 -42.80 -18.46
CA VAL A 408 -3.69 -41.86 -17.44
C VAL A 408 -4.26 -42.25 -16.08
N ILE A 409 -5.58 -42.47 -16.01
CA ILE A 409 -6.27 -42.84 -14.78
C ILE A 409 -5.86 -44.24 -14.32
N ARG A 410 -5.72 -45.23 -15.21
CA ARG A 410 -5.22 -46.57 -14.87
C ARG A 410 -3.80 -46.52 -14.29
N HIS A 411 -2.92 -45.70 -14.86
CA HIS A 411 -1.56 -45.47 -14.33
C HIS A 411 -1.57 -44.81 -12.94
N LEU A 412 -2.50 -43.87 -12.71
CA LEU A 412 -2.71 -43.26 -11.38
C LEU A 412 -3.32 -44.27 -10.39
N GLY A 413 -4.18 -45.16 -10.87
CA GLY A 413 -4.87 -46.26 -10.17
C GLY A 413 -3.91 -47.20 -9.43
N GLY A 414 -2.88 -47.69 -10.12
CA GLY A 414 -1.88 -48.60 -9.56
C GLY A 414 -1.04 -48.03 -8.39
N LYS A 415 -1.20 -46.75 -8.04
CA LYS A 415 -0.54 -46.08 -6.91
C LYS A 415 -1.44 -45.91 -5.67
N GLY A 416 -2.63 -46.52 -5.65
CA GLY A 416 -3.51 -46.75 -4.49
C GLY A 416 -3.88 -45.53 -3.64
N PHE A 417 -2.95 -45.07 -2.79
CA PHE A 417 -3.13 -43.93 -1.88
C PHE A 417 -3.42 -42.59 -2.59
N LYS A 418 -2.91 -42.41 -3.82
CA LYS A 418 -3.06 -41.15 -4.58
C LYS A 418 -4.44 -40.98 -5.21
N VAL A 419 -5.13 -42.08 -5.52
CA VAL A 419 -6.44 -42.09 -6.22
C VAL A 419 -7.53 -41.46 -5.37
N LYS A 420 -7.56 -41.75 -4.07
CA LYS A 420 -8.57 -41.20 -3.15
C LYS A 420 -8.50 -39.68 -3.07
N LYS A 421 -7.30 -39.12 -2.92
CA LYS A 421 -7.08 -37.66 -2.87
C LYS A 421 -7.41 -36.99 -4.21
N LEU A 422 -7.07 -37.63 -5.34
CA LEU A 422 -7.43 -37.13 -6.66
C LEU A 422 -8.96 -37.06 -6.82
N LYS A 423 -9.66 -38.11 -6.41
CA LYS A 423 -11.13 -38.17 -6.50
C LYS A 423 -11.78 -37.07 -5.67
N GLU A 424 -11.31 -36.85 -4.44
CA GLU A 424 -11.78 -35.76 -3.58
C GLU A 424 -11.57 -34.39 -4.23
N GLU A 425 -10.40 -34.16 -4.84
CA GLU A 425 -10.09 -32.92 -5.56
C GLU A 425 -10.96 -32.72 -6.80
N TYR A 426 -11.22 -33.76 -7.59
CA TYR A 426 -12.09 -33.66 -8.76
C TYR A 426 -13.57 -33.48 -8.39
N MET A 427 -14.04 -34.07 -7.27
CA MET A 427 -15.37 -33.77 -6.74
C MET A 427 -15.48 -32.31 -6.30
N ARG A 428 -14.44 -31.77 -5.67
CA ARG A 428 -14.38 -30.35 -5.28
C ARG A 428 -14.44 -29.43 -6.51
N LYS A 429 -13.60 -29.69 -7.52
CA LYS A 429 -13.59 -28.94 -8.79
C LYS A 429 -14.91 -29.00 -9.54
N LEU A 430 -15.58 -30.16 -9.55
CA LEU A 430 -16.90 -30.32 -10.15
C LEU A 430 -17.93 -29.40 -9.48
N ASN A 431 -17.96 -29.39 -8.14
CA ASN A 431 -18.89 -28.58 -7.35
C ASN A 431 -18.64 -27.07 -7.45
N GLU A 432 -17.39 -26.66 -7.67
CA GLU A 432 -16.98 -25.25 -7.81
C GLU A 432 -17.09 -24.75 -9.27
N SER A 433 -17.38 -25.63 -10.22
CA SER A 433 -17.37 -25.29 -11.65
C SER A 433 -18.63 -24.52 -12.06
N VAL A 434 -18.43 -23.33 -12.67
CA VAL A 434 -19.50 -22.48 -13.20
C VAL A 434 -19.70 -22.68 -14.71
N ALA A 435 -18.69 -23.19 -15.43
CA ALA A 435 -18.77 -23.43 -16.87
C ALA A 435 -19.30 -24.83 -17.19
N ALA A 436 -20.24 -24.93 -18.12
CA ALA A 436 -20.85 -26.20 -18.53
C ALA A 436 -19.81 -27.22 -19.05
N GLY A 437 -18.87 -26.77 -19.89
CA GLY A 437 -17.80 -27.63 -20.42
C GLY A 437 -16.82 -28.13 -19.35
N ALA A 438 -16.54 -27.32 -18.32
CA ALA A 438 -15.69 -27.72 -17.20
C ALA A 438 -16.39 -28.76 -16.31
N TYR A 439 -17.67 -28.56 -16.04
CA TYR A 439 -18.48 -29.51 -15.28
C TYR A 439 -18.49 -30.89 -15.95
N GLU A 440 -18.77 -30.92 -17.25
CA GLU A 440 -18.79 -32.16 -18.03
C GLU A 440 -17.41 -32.84 -18.08
N ALA A 441 -16.32 -32.08 -18.24
CA ALA A 441 -14.96 -32.62 -18.22
C ALA A 441 -14.59 -33.26 -16.87
N TYR A 442 -14.90 -32.59 -15.75
CA TYR A 442 -14.63 -33.14 -14.42
C TYR A 442 -15.51 -34.37 -14.12
N GLN A 443 -16.77 -34.37 -14.57
CA GLN A 443 -17.64 -35.52 -14.45
C GLN A 443 -17.09 -36.72 -15.25
N THR A 444 -16.58 -36.49 -16.47
CA THR A 444 -15.93 -37.53 -17.29
C THR A 444 -14.71 -38.12 -16.58
N ILE A 445 -13.87 -37.30 -15.95
CA ILE A 445 -12.74 -37.79 -15.15
C ILE A 445 -13.21 -38.69 -13.99
N LEU A 446 -14.24 -38.27 -13.25
CA LEU A 446 -14.81 -39.04 -12.14
C LEU A 446 -15.48 -40.34 -12.59
N ASP A 447 -16.18 -40.32 -13.72
CA ASP A 447 -16.83 -41.49 -14.33
C ASP A 447 -15.77 -42.52 -14.79
N VAL A 448 -14.65 -42.08 -15.35
CA VAL A 448 -13.54 -42.98 -15.71
C VAL A 448 -12.85 -43.56 -14.46
N PHE A 449 -12.69 -42.79 -13.39
CA PHE A 449 -12.25 -43.35 -12.09
C PHE A 449 -13.23 -44.40 -11.57
N ARG A 450 -14.54 -44.18 -11.73
CA ARG A 450 -15.59 -45.11 -11.31
C ARG A 450 -15.57 -46.38 -12.15
N TYR A 451 -15.35 -46.26 -13.46
CA TYR A 451 -15.24 -47.39 -14.38
C TYR A 451 -14.14 -48.37 -13.94
N PHE A 452 -12.90 -47.90 -13.74
CA PHE A 452 -11.80 -48.77 -13.33
C PHE A 452 -12.00 -49.37 -11.94
N TYR A 453 -12.56 -48.62 -10.99
CA TYR A 453 -12.89 -49.17 -9.67
C TYR A 453 -13.92 -50.31 -9.74
N LEU A 454 -14.92 -50.18 -10.62
CA LEU A 454 -15.91 -51.24 -10.83
C LEU A 454 -15.33 -52.43 -11.58
N GLU A 455 -14.38 -52.22 -12.51
CA GLU A 455 -13.64 -53.28 -13.21
C GLU A 455 -12.83 -54.13 -12.22
N GLU A 456 -12.05 -53.49 -11.35
CA GLU A 456 -11.28 -54.17 -10.28
C GLU A 456 -12.22 -54.93 -9.32
N ARG A 457 -13.30 -54.28 -8.88
CA ARG A 457 -14.28 -54.89 -7.96
C ARG A 457 -15.05 -56.05 -8.59
N LEU A 458 -15.29 -56.01 -9.89
CA LEU A 458 -15.93 -57.10 -10.62
C LEU A 458 -14.99 -58.32 -10.70
N ALA A 459 -13.70 -58.10 -10.97
CA ALA A 459 -12.69 -59.14 -10.94
C ALA A 459 -12.61 -59.79 -9.54
N ASP A 460 -12.51 -58.97 -8.48
CA ASP A 460 -12.51 -59.45 -7.09
C ASP A 460 -13.76 -60.27 -6.75
N LEU A 461 -14.94 -59.83 -7.21
CA LEU A 461 -16.21 -60.53 -6.95
C LEU A 461 -16.36 -61.83 -7.74
N HIS A 462 -15.79 -61.91 -8.96
CA HIS A 462 -15.73 -63.15 -9.72
C HIS A 462 -14.78 -64.17 -9.06
N ASP A 463 -13.66 -63.70 -8.51
CA ASP A 463 -12.72 -64.55 -7.76
C ASP A 463 -13.30 -65.07 -6.43
N LEU A 464 -14.23 -64.32 -5.83
CA LEU A 464 -14.92 -64.66 -4.57
C LEU A 464 -16.25 -65.42 -4.74
N ALA A 465 -16.65 -65.77 -5.97
CA ALA A 465 -18.01 -66.19 -6.28
C ALA A 465 -18.41 -67.59 -5.71
N LYS A 466 -18.97 -67.59 -4.49
CA LYS A 466 -19.92 -68.61 -4.02
C LYS A 466 -21.34 -68.01 -3.95
N VAL A 467 -22.17 -68.34 -4.94
CA VAL A 467 -23.65 -68.33 -5.03
C VAL A 467 -24.45 -67.08 -4.58
N SER A 468 -24.02 -66.20 -3.66
CA SER A 468 -24.85 -65.10 -3.12
C SER A 468 -24.64 -63.71 -3.73
N ASN A 469 -23.77 -63.56 -4.75
CA ASN A 469 -23.40 -62.23 -5.28
C ASN A 469 -23.89 -61.96 -6.73
N GLN A 470 -24.74 -62.82 -7.30
CA GLN A 470 -25.18 -62.68 -8.70
C GLN A 470 -25.88 -61.35 -9.00
N ASP A 471 -26.76 -60.88 -8.12
CA ASP A 471 -27.44 -59.57 -8.29
C ASP A 471 -26.45 -58.39 -8.22
N SER A 472 -25.42 -58.49 -7.39
CA SER A 472 -24.39 -57.45 -7.28
C SER A 472 -23.49 -57.43 -8.50
N ILE A 473 -23.14 -58.60 -9.04
CA ILE A 473 -22.39 -58.75 -10.29
C ILE A 473 -23.19 -58.16 -11.46
N GLN A 474 -24.48 -58.48 -11.59
CA GLN A 474 -25.33 -57.94 -12.65
C GLN A 474 -25.47 -56.42 -12.59
N LYS A 475 -25.63 -55.85 -11.40
CA LYS A 475 -25.68 -54.38 -11.22
C LYS A 475 -24.37 -53.71 -11.60
N ILE A 476 -23.23 -54.29 -11.19
CA ILE A 476 -21.90 -53.77 -11.55
C ILE A 476 -21.65 -53.88 -13.05
N GLN A 477 -22.03 -55.01 -13.68
CA GLN A 477 -21.92 -55.21 -15.12
C GLN A 477 -22.79 -54.23 -15.91
N ALA A 478 -24.02 -53.97 -15.45
CA ALA A 478 -24.90 -52.98 -16.07
C ALA A 478 -24.33 -51.56 -15.97
N GLU A 479 -23.81 -51.16 -14.81
CA GLU A 479 -23.18 -49.84 -14.60
C GLU A 479 -21.89 -49.70 -15.43
N LEU A 480 -21.08 -50.76 -15.52
CA LEU A 480 -19.88 -50.79 -16.39
C LEU A 480 -20.24 -50.64 -17.86
N MET A 481 -21.27 -51.35 -18.35
CA MET A 481 -21.72 -51.23 -19.73
C MET A 481 -22.26 -49.83 -20.04
N ASP A 482 -22.95 -49.19 -19.10
CA ASP A 482 -23.44 -47.82 -19.26
C ASP A 482 -22.29 -46.81 -19.32
N LEU A 483 -21.33 -46.88 -18.38
CA LEU A 483 -20.13 -46.05 -18.36
C LEU A 483 -19.25 -46.25 -19.61
N GLN A 484 -19.12 -47.49 -20.08
CA GLN A 484 -18.38 -47.82 -21.30
C GLN A 484 -19.04 -47.24 -22.56
N ARG A 485 -20.38 -47.23 -22.63
CA ARG A 485 -21.12 -46.59 -23.73
C ARG A 485 -20.99 -45.07 -23.68
N LYS A 486 -21.15 -44.48 -22.50
CA LYS A 486 -21.12 -43.03 -22.28
C LYS A 486 -19.75 -42.42 -22.60
N HIS A 487 -18.67 -43.14 -22.29
CA HIS A 487 -17.29 -42.64 -22.41
C HIS A 487 -16.42 -43.42 -23.40
N HIS A 488 -17.05 -44.09 -24.37
CA HIS A 488 -16.39 -45.01 -25.30
C HIS A 488 -15.15 -44.41 -25.98
N SER A 489 -15.26 -43.15 -26.45
CA SER A 489 -14.17 -42.43 -27.12
C SER A 489 -13.02 -42.11 -26.17
N VAL A 490 -13.28 -41.73 -24.93
CA VAL A 490 -12.26 -41.32 -23.95
C VAL A 490 -11.59 -42.53 -23.26
N LEU A 491 -12.27 -43.68 -23.24
CA LEU A 491 -11.78 -44.94 -22.69
C LEU A 491 -10.92 -45.74 -23.69
N ASN A 492 -11.19 -45.66 -25.01
CA ASN A 492 -10.59 -46.56 -26.02
C ASN A 492 -9.94 -45.88 -27.24
N PHE A 493 -9.67 -44.57 -27.23
CA PHE A 493 -9.04 -43.92 -28.39
C PHE A 493 -7.56 -44.29 -28.54
N GLY A 494 -7.27 -45.21 -29.46
CA GLY A 494 -5.91 -45.58 -29.85
C GLY A 494 -5.45 -45.10 -31.23
N GLU A 495 -6.31 -44.61 -32.14
CA GLU A 495 -5.89 -44.52 -33.55
C GLU A 495 -6.34 -43.32 -34.42
N SER A 496 -7.05 -42.29 -33.93
CA SER A 496 -7.56 -41.24 -34.87
C SER A 496 -7.19 -39.78 -34.60
N ILE A 497 -6.08 -39.49 -33.91
CA ILE A 497 -5.53 -38.12 -33.83
C ILE A 497 -4.06 -38.12 -34.30
N LEU A 498 -3.79 -38.78 -35.43
CA LEU A 498 -2.57 -38.62 -36.23
C LEU A 498 -2.88 -38.68 -37.74
N SER A 499 -4.06 -38.21 -38.15
CA SER A 499 -4.35 -37.88 -39.56
C SER A 499 -4.41 -36.38 -39.76
#